data_AF-A0A617KHG6-F1
#
_entry.id   AF-A0A617KHG6-F1
#
_cell.length_a   1.000
_cell.length_b   1.000
_cell.length_c   1.000
_cell.angle_alpha   90.00
_cell.angle_beta   90.00
_cell.angle_gamma   90.00
#
_symmetry.space_group_name_H-M   'P 1'
#
loop_
_entity.id
_entity.type
_entity.pdbx_description
1 polymer ?
#
loop_
_entity_poly.entity_id
_entity_poly.type
_entity_poly.pdbx_seq_one_letter_code
_entity_poly.pdbx_strand_id
1 'polypeptide(L)'
;MTKKGLSVILVFLIFSYIFTALSYKFIPSSDSMSGILEAADIANGNITLKGWYLSTVTFYFTDLVWFALAIKLFGYSEWITYVIPGLMAGSLFASCYALGTISGYKKAWALLLFLAFPGAAVSYMLSVAIIHVPTYTYIVISYILI
;
A
#
# COMPACT_ATOMS: atom_id res chain seq x y z
N MET A 1 11.08 -4.42 -22.43
CA MET A 1 10.89 -3.42 -21.35
C MET A 1 11.90 -2.29 -21.54
N THR A 2 11.49 -1.01 -21.52
CA THR A 2 12.43 0.11 -21.65
C THR A 2 13.31 0.23 -20.39
N LYS A 3 14.51 0.82 -20.49
CA LYS A 3 15.40 1.03 -19.32
C LYS A 3 14.68 1.76 -18.16
N LYS A 4 13.75 2.66 -18.49
CA LYS A 4 12.90 3.37 -17.53
C LYS A 4 11.89 2.44 -16.84
N GLY A 5 11.21 1.56 -17.59
CA GLY A 5 10.28 0.60 -17.00
C GLY A 5 10.98 -0.36 -16.03
N LEU A 6 12.21 -0.79 -16.36
CA LEU A 6 13.01 -1.62 -15.47
C LEU A 6 13.37 -0.90 -14.16
N SER A 7 13.74 0.38 -14.21
CA SER A 7 14.08 1.11 -12.99
C SER A 7 12.88 1.35 -12.08
N VAL A 8 11.67 1.58 -12.64
CA VAL A 8 10.43 1.67 -11.84
C VAL A 8 10.15 0.36 -11.09
N ILE A 9 10.27 -0.78 -11.78
CA ILE A 9 10.07 -2.10 -11.17
C ILE A 9 11.10 -2.36 -10.07
N LEU A 10 12.37 -2.01 -10.30
CA LEU A 10 13.41 -2.14 -9.27
C LEU A 10 13.09 -1.31 -8.03
N VAL A 11 12.63 -0.07 -8.20
CA VAL A 11 12.21 0.80 -7.10
C VAL A 11 11.04 0.19 -6.33
N PHE A 12 10.01 -0.29 -7.05
CA PHE A 12 8.89 -1.01 -6.46
C PHE A 12 9.39 -2.15 -5.56
N LEU A 13 10.20 -3.06 -6.11
CA LEU A 13 10.67 -4.25 -5.39
C LEU A 13 11.52 -3.90 -4.16
N ILE A 14 12.45 -2.95 -4.30
CA ILE A 14 13.34 -2.52 -3.20
C ILE A 14 12.51 -1.93 -2.06
N PHE A 15 11.63 -0.97 -2.35
CA PHE A 15 10.84 -0.33 -1.31
C PHE A 15 9.77 -1.27 -0.73
N SER A 16 9.18 -2.15 -1.53
CA SER A 16 8.30 -3.19 -1.00
C SER A 16 9.02 -4.08 0.00
N TYR A 17 10.22 -4.55 -0.32
CA TYR A 17 11.01 -5.34 0.61
C TYR A 17 11.33 -4.58 1.90
N ILE A 18 11.82 -3.33 1.80
CA ILE A 18 12.16 -2.50 2.96
C ILE A 18 10.94 -2.31 3.87
N PHE A 19 9.80 -1.91 3.31
CA PHE A 19 8.59 -1.64 4.09
C PHE A 19 7.95 -2.91 4.62
N THR A 20 8.02 -4.04 3.92
CA THR A 20 7.64 -5.34 4.50
C THR A 20 8.52 -5.67 5.71
N ALA A 21 9.85 -5.53 5.59
CA ALA A 21 10.76 -5.80 6.70
C ALA A 21 10.51 -4.88 7.91
N LEU A 22 10.16 -3.62 7.67
CA LEU A 22 9.72 -2.69 8.71
C LEU A 22 8.36 -3.07 9.31
N SER A 23 7.42 -3.51 8.49
CA SER A 23 6.07 -3.92 8.93
C SER A 23 6.15 -5.04 9.97
N TYR A 24 7.06 -6.00 9.79
CA TYR A 24 7.31 -7.08 10.78
C TYR A 24 7.85 -6.59 12.13
N LYS A 25 8.23 -5.31 12.27
CA LYS A 25 8.63 -4.71 13.55
C LYS A 25 7.47 -4.09 14.31
N PHE A 26 6.30 -3.97 13.69
CA PHE A 26 5.13 -3.34 14.28
C PHE A 26 4.04 -4.36 14.60
N ILE A 27 3.38 -4.14 15.74
CA ILE A 27 2.21 -4.91 16.12
C ILE A 27 0.99 -4.25 15.45
N PRO A 28 0.18 -4.99 14.69
CA PRO A 28 -1.03 -4.46 14.07
C PRO A 28 -2.00 -3.93 15.12
N SER A 29 -2.64 -2.80 14.85
CA SER A 29 -3.65 -2.23 15.75
C SER A 29 -5.00 -2.98 15.63
N SER A 30 -5.94 -2.67 16.52
CA SER A 30 -7.33 -3.12 16.39
C SER A 30 -7.94 -2.72 15.05
N ASP A 31 -7.61 -1.53 14.56
CA ASP A 31 -8.17 -1.00 13.30
C ASP A 31 -7.62 -1.78 12.11
N SER A 32 -6.30 -2.05 12.09
CA SER A 32 -5.68 -2.91 11.09
C SER A 32 -6.31 -4.30 11.06
N MET A 33 -6.49 -4.92 12.23
CA MET A 33 -7.04 -6.27 12.32
C MET A 33 -8.52 -6.31 11.94
N SER A 34 -9.31 -5.32 12.34
CA SER A 34 -10.71 -5.20 11.92
C SER A 34 -10.83 -5.11 10.40
N GLY A 35 -10.02 -4.27 9.75
CA GLY A 35 -10.03 -4.17 8.28
C GLY A 35 -9.54 -5.44 7.58
N ILE A 36 -8.58 -6.17 8.15
CA ILE A 36 -8.15 -7.47 7.62
C ILE A 36 -9.26 -8.52 7.72
N LEU A 37 -10.05 -8.50 8.80
CA LEU A 37 -11.21 -9.38 8.95
C LEU A 37 -12.34 -8.98 7.98
N GLU A 38 -12.58 -7.68 7.76
CA GLU A 38 -13.50 -7.20 6.71
C GLU A 38 -13.08 -7.73 5.34
N ALA A 39 -11.80 -7.58 5.01
CA ALA A 39 -11.23 -8.07 3.77
C ALA A 39 -11.37 -9.60 3.62
N ALA A 40 -11.26 -10.35 4.71
CA ALA A 40 -11.49 -11.80 4.71
C ALA A 40 -12.94 -12.15 4.36
N ASP A 41 -13.91 -11.39 4.88
CA ASP A 41 -15.32 -11.64 4.58
C ASP A 41 -15.69 -11.21 3.15
N ILE A 42 -15.09 -10.13 2.64
CA ILE A 42 -15.16 -9.76 1.22
C ILE A 42 -14.61 -10.91 0.36
N ALA A 43 -13.45 -11.48 0.71
CA ALA A 43 -12.85 -12.60 -0.02
C ALA A 43 -13.75 -13.85 -0.03
N ASN A 44 -14.54 -14.06 1.02
CA ASN A 44 -15.52 -15.14 1.14
C ASN A 44 -16.88 -14.84 0.48
N GLY A 45 -17.06 -13.66 -0.11
CA GLY A 45 -18.22 -13.31 -0.92
C GLY A 45 -19.16 -12.29 -0.28
N ASN A 46 -18.89 -11.80 0.93
CA ASN A 46 -19.67 -10.72 1.53
C ASN A 46 -19.19 -9.34 1.04
N ILE A 47 -19.35 -9.09 -0.26
CA ILE A 47 -18.89 -7.87 -0.94
C ILE A 47 -19.66 -6.62 -0.47
N THR A 48 -20.76 -6.77 0.26
CA THR A 48 -21.48 -5.63 0.86
C THR A 48 -21.16 -5.45 2.33
N LEU A 49 -20.34 -6.32 2.93
CA LEU A 49 -20.12 -6.40 4.38
C LEU A 49 -21.44 -6.39 5.17
N LYS A 50 -22.45 -7.11 4.68
CA LYS A 50 -23.75 -7.17 5.34
C LYS A 50 -23.57 -7.87 6.69
N GLY A 51 -24.05 -7.25 7.76
CA GLY A 51 -23.94 -7.80 9.12
C GLY A 51 -22.62 -7.48 9.82
N TRP A 52 -21.79 -6.60 9.25
CA TRP A 52 -20.60 -6.07 9.94
C TRP A 52 -20.94 -4.98 10.94
N TYR A 53 -20.41 -5.12 12.14
CA TYR A 53 -20.56 -4.15 13.24
C TYR A 53 -19.24 -3.82 13.96
N LEU A 54 -18.15 -4.51 13.62
CA LEU A 54 -16.85 -4.37 14.29
C LEU A 54 -16.14 -3.07 13.88
N SER A 55 -16.37 -2.59 12.66
CA SER A 55 -15.88 -1.31 12.17
C SER A 55 -17.04 -0.54 11.53
N THR A 56 -17.03 0.78 11.71
CA THR A 56 -18.02 1.71 11.16
C THR A 56 -17.50 2.46 9.93
N VAL A 57 -16.23 2.26 9.57
CA VAL A 57 -15.57 2.91 8.44
C VAL A 57 -14.98 1.84 7.53
N THR A 58 -15.27 1.95 6.24
CA THR A 58 -14.89 0.94 5.26
C THR A 58 -14.02 1.54 4.17
N PHE A 59 -12.82 1.01 4.02
CA PHE A 59 -11.80 1.50 3.10
C PHE A 59 -11.71 0.64 1.84
N TYR A 60 -12.86 0.48 1.18
CA TYR A 60 -13.07 -0.49 0.10
C TYR A 60 -11.98 -0.46 -0.97
N PHE A 61 -11.79 0.71 -1.59
CA PHE A 61 -10.97 0.86 -2.79
C PHE A 61 -9.53 1.25 -2.49
N THR A 62 -9.26 1.76 -1.29
CA THR A 62 -7.92 2.15 -0.88
C THR A 62 -7.19 0.96 -0.28
N ASP A 63 -7.84 0.13 0.54
CA ASP A 63 -7.15 -0.91 1.30
C ASP A 63 -7.81 -2.28 1.11
N LEU A 64 -9.09 -2.41 1.47
CA LEU A 64 -9.75 -3.71 1.65
C LEU A 64 -9.73 -4.58 0.40
N VAL A 65 -9.91 -3.99 -0.79
CA VAL A 65 -9.89 -4.75 -2.05
C VAL A 65 -8.56 -5.48 -2.26
N TRP A 66 -7.43 -4.88 -1.87
CA TRP A 66 -6.11 -5.47 -2.03
C TRP A 66 -5.86 -6.59 -1.03
N PHE A 67 -6.29 -6.39 0.22
CA PHE A 67 -6.25 -7.43 1.24
C PHE A 67 -7.18 -8.59 0.88
N ALA A 68 -8.40 -8.31 0.42
CA ALA A 68 -9.37 -9.32 0.04
C ALA A 68 -8.88 -10.13 -1.16
N LEU A 69 -8.26 -9.47 -2.15
CA LEU A 69 -7.62 -10.14 -3.28
C LEU A 69 -6.49 -11.07 -2.80
N ALA A 70 -5.61 -10.59 -1.93
CA ALA A 70 -4.52 -11.41 -1.38
C ALA A 70 -5.06 -12.63 -0.61
N ILE A 71 -6.05 -12.43 0.27
CA ILE A 71 -6.71 -13.50 1.02
C ILE A 71 -7.38 -14.49 0.07
N LYS A 72 -8.04 -14.01 -0.99
CA LYS A 72 -8.71 -14.86 -1.98
C LYS A 72 -7.73 -15.76 -2.74
N LEU A 73 -6.55 -15.22 -3.07
CA LEU A 73 -5.55 -15.93 -3.88
C LEU A 73 -4.66 -16.86 -3.05
N PHE A 74 -4.35 -16.49 -1.81
CA PHE A 74 -3.31 -17.16 -1.01
C PHE A 74 -3.81 -17.68 0.35
N GLY A 75 -5.08 -17.47 0.68
CA GLY A 75 -5.67 -17.81 1.97
C GLY A 75 -5.42 -16.74 3.04
N TYR A 76 -6.21 -16.79 4.11
CA TYR A 76 -6.06 -15.89 5.26
C TYR A 76 -4.84 -16.32 6.10
N SER A 77 -3.84 -15.46 6.21
CA SER A 77 -2.62 -15.75 6.96
C SER A 77 -1.95 -14.48 7.47
N GLU A 78 -1.18 -14.63 8.56
CA GLU A 78 -0.51 -13.52 9.25
C GLU A 78 0.41 -12.68 8.34
N TRP A 79 1.10 -13.31 7.38
CA TRP A 79 2.01 -12.61 6.48
C TRP A 79 1.33 -11.47 5.69
N ILE A 80 0.02 -11.57 5.43
CA ILE A 80 -0.75 -10.57 4.68
C ILE A 80 -0.69 -9.21 5.39
N THR A 81 -0.69 -9.23 6.71
CA THR A 81 -0.60 -8.03 7.55
C THR A 81 0.70 -7.25 7.35
N TYR A 82 1.76 -7.90 6.87
CA TYR A 82 3.09 -7.30 6.75
C TYR A 82 3.52 -7.10 5.30
N VAL A 83 3.16 -8.02 4.40
CA VAL A 83 3.57 -7.94 3.00
C VAL A 83 2.70 -6.94 2.24
N ILE A 84 1.38 -6.93 2.46
CA ILE A 84 0.49 -6.04 1.71
C ILE A 84 0.80 -4.55 1.97
N PRO A 85 1.02 -4.08 3.21
CA PRO A 85 1.46 -2.70 3.43
C PRO A 85 2.78 -2.37 2.74
N GLY A 86 3.74 -3.31 2.75
CA GLY A 86 4.99 -3.16 2.01
C GLY A 86 4.78 -3.01 0.50
N LEU A 87 3.92 -3.82 -0.10
CA LEU A 87 3.55 -3.68 -1.52
C LEU A 87 2.89 -2.33 -1.82
N MET A 88 1.98 -1.88 -0.95
CA MET A 88 1.34 -0.57 -1.07
C MET A 88 2.36 0.57 -0.97
N ALA A 89 3.27 0.53 0.00
CA ALA A 89 4.36 1.51 0.10
C ALA A 89 5.24 1.47 -1.16
N GLY A 90 5.72 0.30 -1.57
CA GLY A 90 6.51 0.16 -2.79
C GLY A 90 5.81 0.73 -4.03
N SER A 91 4.49 0.59 -4.13
CA SER A 91 3.70 1.18 -5.22
C SER A 91 3.69 2.71 -5.18
N LEU A 92 3.60 3.32 -3.98
CA LEU A 92 3.72 4.76 -3.80
C LEU A 92 5.11 5.26 -4.24
N PHE A 93 6.19 4.62 -3.78
CA PHE A 93 7.55 4.99 -4.20
C PHE A 93 7.74 4.79 -5.71
N ALA A 94 7.28 3.69 -6.29
CA ALA A 94 7.39 3.46 -7.72
C ALA A 94 6.63 4.53 -8.54
N SER A 95 5.44 4.94 -8.07
CA SER A 95 4.67 6.01 -8.71
C SER A 95 5.37 7.38 -8.61
N CYS A 96 5.89 7.75 -7.44
CA CYS A 96 6.66 9.00 -7.26
C CYS A 96 7.92 9.03 -8.13
N TYR A 97 8.62 7.89 -8.24
CA TYR A 97 9.75 7.70 -9.14
C TYR A 97 9.33 7.93 -10.60
N ALA A 98 8.28 7.24 -11.02
CA ALA A 98 7.77 7.33 -12.39
C ALA A 98 7.39 8.77 -12.74
N LEU A 99 6.66 9.46 -11.86
CA LEU A 99 6.29 10.87 -12.02
C LEU A 99 7.54 11.75 -12.18
N GLY A 100 8.57 11.56 -11.36
CA GLY A 100 9.84 12.28 -11.46
C GLY A 100 10.57 12.10 -12.80
N THR A 101 10.32 11.01 -13.54
CA THR A 101 10.95 10.77 -14.85
C THR A 101 10.28 11.52 -16.01
N ILE A 102 9.11 12.14 -15.81
CA ILE A 102 8.32 12.82 -16.84
C ILE A 102 8.81 14.26 -17.05
N SER A 103 8.91 14.71 -18.30
CA SER A 103 9.30 16.08 -18.66
C SER A 103 8.23 17.08 -18.23
N GLY A 104 8.44 17.72 -17.08
CA GLY A 104 7.49 18.64 -16.44
C GLY A 104 7.40 18.40 -14.94
N TYR A 105 7.54 17.13 -14.53
CA TYR A 105 7.50 16.70 -13.13
C TYR A 105 8.85 16.30 -12.56
N LYS A 106 9.97 16.69 -13.20
CA LYS A 106 11.33 16.36 -12.75
C LYS A 106 11.68 16.81 -11.33
N LYS A 107 10.88 17.67 -10.69
CA LYS A 107 11.08 18.04 -9.27
C LYS A 107 10.37 17.08 -8.30
N ALA A 108 9.46 16.23 -8.80
CA ALA A 108 8.73 15.25 -8.01
C ALA A 108 9.63 14.16 -7.37
N TRP A 109 10.89 14.02 -7.83
CA TRP A 109 11.90 13.22 -7.11
C TRP A 109 12.06 13.62 -5.65
N ALA A 110 11.80 14.89 -5.30
CA ALA A 110 11.84 15.33 -3.91
C ALA A 110 10.79 14.60 -3.03
N LEU A 111 9.68 14.16 -3.60
CA LEU A 111 8.67 13.35 -2.89
C LEU A 111 9.27 12.00 -2.48
N LEU A 112 10.09 11.38 -3.34
CA LEU A 112 10.79 10.15 -2.98
C LEU A 112 11.74 10.37 -1.82
N LEU A 113 12.50 11.47 -1.82
CA LEU A 113 13.41 11.77 -0.73
C LEU A 113 12.65 12.04 0.57
N PHE A 114 11.54 12.76 0.51
CA PHE A 114 10.71 13.01 1.70
C PHE A 114 10.09 11.73 2.27
N LEU A 115 9.65 10.81 1.41
CA LEU A 115 9.12 9.52 1.83
C LEU A 115 10.23 8.54 2.25
N ALA A 116 11.40 8.58 1.59
CA ALA A 116 12.55 7.69 1.83
C ALA A 116 13.46 8.16 2.96
N PHE A 117 13.32 9.40 3.43
CA PHE A 117 14.03 9.97 4.56
C PHE A 117 13.04 10.12 5.72
N PRO A 118 12.70 9.03 6.42
CA PRO A 118 11.59 9.08 7.33
C PRO A 118 12.06 9.52 8.71
N GLY A 119 11.30 10.42 9.32
CA GLY A 119 11.14 10.38 10.76
C GLY A 119 10.35 9.12 11.15
N ALA A 120 10.48 8.65 12.39
CA ALA A 120 9.86 7.42 12.87
C ALA A 120 8.35 7.30 12.54
N ALA A 121 7.62 8.42 12.58
CA ALA A 121 6.19 8.47 12.27
C ALA A 121 5.85 8.09 10.82
N VAL A 122 6.58 8.60 9.83
CA VAL A 122 6.29 8.30 8.40
C VAL A 122 6.63 6.85 8.09
N SER A 123 7.75 6.33 8.62
CA SER A 123 8.07 4.90 8.52
C SER A 123 6.98 4.03 9.09
N TYR A 124 6.47 4.37 10.27
CA TYR A 124 5.38 3.64 10.91
C TYR A 124 4.12 3.66 10.03
N MET A 125 3.68 4.83 9.60
CA MET A 125 2.45 4.96 8.78
C MET A 125 2.54 4.21 7.46
N LEU A 126 3.71 4.08 6.84
CA LEU A 126 3.87 3.33 5.59
C LEU A 126 4.02 1.82 5.80
N SER A 127 4.21 1.36 7.04
CA SER A 127 4.49 -0.04 7.40
C SER A 127 3.33 -0.72 8.13
N VAL A 128 2.17 -0.09 8.25
CA VAL A 128 1.02 -0.63 8.99
C VAL A 128 -0.13 -0.89 8.04
N ALA A 129 -0.88 -1.97 8.29
CA ALA A 129 -2.04 -2.34 7.49
C ALA A 129 -3.23 -1.39 7.71
N ILE A 130 -4.00 -1.14 6.64
CA ILE A 130 -5.24 -0.36 6.65
C ILE A 130 -4.98 1.09 7.12
N ILE A 131 -4.15 1.82 6.38
CA ILE A 131 -3.77 3.21 6.67
C ILE A 131 -3.80 4.10 5.41
N HIS A 132 -4.40 3.58 4.33
CA HIS A 132 -4.74 4.33 3.12
C HIS A 132 -3.54 4.81 2.30
N VAL A 133 -2.40 4.11 2.38
CA VAL A 133 -1.23 4.37 1.50
C VAL A 133 -1.63 4.41 0.00
N PRO A 134 -2.55 3.55 -0.49
CA PRO A 134 -2.96 3.61 -1.89
C PRO A 134 -3.65 4.90 -2.31
N THR A 135 -4.28 5.65 -1.39
CA THR A 135 -4.84 6.97 -1.70
C THR A 135 -3.79 7.90 -2.29
N TYR A 136 -2.61 7.97 -1.67
CA TYR A 136 -1.50 8.77 -2.17
C TYR A 136 -0.97 8.24 -3.50
N THR A 137 -0.93 6.92 -3.64
CA THR A 137 -0.49 6.27 -4.89
C THR A 137 -1.43 6.65 -6.04
N TYR A 138 -2.74 6.63 -5.83
CA TYR A 138 -3.73 7.00 -6.84
C TYR A 138 -3.62 8.47 -7.24
N ILE A 139 -3.35 9.36 -6.28
CA ILE A 139 -3.10 10.78 -6.55
C ILE A 139 -1.86 10.93 -7.45
N VAL A 140 -0.76 10.26 -7.14
CA VAL A 140 0.46 10.36 -7.96
C VAL A 140 0.23 9.77 -9.36
N ILE A 141 -0.48 8.65 -9.45
CA ILE A 141 -0.84 8.04 -10.73
C ILE A 141 -1.71 8.97 -11.57
N SER A 142 -2.66 9.71 -10.98
CA SER A 142 -3.49 10.62 -11.78
C SER A 142 -2.67 11.72 -12.44
N TYR A 143 -1.63 12.24 -11.78
CA TYR A 143 -0.67 13.19 -12.38
C TYR A 143 0.21 12.59 -13.48
N ILE A 144 0.43 11.26 -13.48
CA ILE A 144 1.16 10.58 -14.55
C ILE A 144 0.30 10.44 -15.81
N LEU A 145 -1.03 10.30 -15.62
CA LEU A 145 -1.99 10.03 -16.69
C LEU A 145 -2.52 11.29 -17.39
N ILE A 146 -2.36 12.47 -16.79
CA ILE A 146 -2.72 13.78 -17.35
C ILE A 146 -1.51 14.39 -18.07
#